data_AF-A0A930IWH9-F1
#
_entry.id   AF-A0A930IWH9-F1
#
_cell.length_a   1.000
_cell.length_b   1.000
_cell.length_c   1.000
_cell.angle_alpha   90.00
_cell.angle_beta   90.00
_cell.angle_gamma   90.00
#
_symmetry.space_group_name_H-M   'P 1'
#
loop_
_entity.id
_entity.type
_entity.pdbx_description
1 polymer ?
#
loop_
_entity_poly.entity_id
_entity_poly.type
_entity_poly.pdbx_seq_one_letter_code
_entity_poly.pdbx_strand_id
1 'polypeptide(L)' 'MAEELDMTRIPQHIAITMDGNGRWATERNKPRSYGHQAGVDTVRRITSECVRLGVKFLTLYTFSTENWNRP' A
#
# COMPACT_ATOMS: atom_id res chain seq x y z
N MET A 1 14.10 -3.79 -22.96
CA MET A 1 13.43 -2.49 -23.13
C MET A 1 12.13 -2.59 -22.33
N ALA A 2 11.96 -1.81 -21.27
CA ALA A 2 10.68 -1.78 -20.57
C ALA A 2 9.65 -1.15 -21.51
N GLU A 3 8.48 -1.78 -21.69
CA GLU A 3 7.36 -1.13 -22.38
C GLU A 3 7.00 0.16 -21.65
N GLU A 4 6.90 1.27 -22.39
CA GLU A 4 6.38 2.52 -21.85
C GLU A 4 4.90 2.35 -21.45
N LEU A 5 4.52 2.94 -20.32
CA LEU A 5 3.14 2.93 -19.85
C LEU A 5 2.25 3.76 -20.78
N ASP A 6 1.15 3.17 -21.22
CA ASP A 6 0.12 3.90 -21.95
C ASP A 6 -0.68 4.80 -20.99
N MET A 7 -0.35 6.09 -21.02
CA MET A 7 -0.94 7.10 -20.15
C MET A 7 -2.46 7.29 -20.36
N THR A 8 -3.01 6.83 -21.48
CA THR A 8 -4.46 6.90 -21.76
C THR A 8 -5.26 5.80 -21.05
N ARG A 9 -4.58 4.77 -20.54
CA ARG A 9 -5.19 3.62 -19.86
C ARG A 9 -4.93 3.60 -18.34
N ILE A 10 -4.43 4.69 -17.77
CA ILE A 10 -4.25 4.79 -16.32
C ILE A 10 -5.62 4.75 -15.61
N PRO A 11 -5.81 3.87 -14.62
CA PRO A 11 -7.06 3.84 -13.86
C PRO A 11 -7.33 5.17 -13.15
N GLN A 12 -8.57 5.62 -13.19
CA GLN A 12 -8.98 6.79 -12.41
C GLN A 12 -9.04 6.50 -10.92
N HIS A 13 -9.36 5.26 -10.53
CA HIS A 13 -9.47 4.85 -9.13
C HIS A 13 -8.76 3.53 -8.90
N ILE A 14 -7.89 3.49 -7.89
CA ILE A 14 -7.22 2.29 -7.41
C ILE A 14 -7.61 2.06 -5.95
N ALA A 15 -7.96 0.82 -5.60
CA ALA A 15 -8.15 0.38 -4.23
C ALA A 15 -7.08 -0.66 -3.87
N ILE A 16 -6.46 -0.51 -2.70
CA ILE A 16 -5.37 -1.37 -2.23
C ILE A 16 -5.68 -1.89 -0.83
N THR A 17 -5.65 -3.22 -0.66
CA THR A 17 -5.63 -3.86 0.65
C THR A 17 -4.20 -3.97 1.15
N MET A 18 -3.85 -3.22 2.19
CA MET A 18 -2.47 -3.14 2.69
C MET A 18 -2.15 -4.27 3.68
N ASP A 19 -2.14 -5.51 3.19
CA ASP A 19 -1.80 -6.69 3.99
C ASP A 19 -0.28 -6.97 4.02
N GLY A 20 0.16 -7.77 4.98
CA GLY A 20 1.50 -8.35 5.01
C GLY A 20 2.52 -7.63 5.89
N ASN A 21 2.23 -6.43 6.40
CA ASN A 21 3.13 -5.68 7.30
C ASN A 21 3.62 -6.53 8.49
N GLY A 22 2.71 -7.26 9.14
CA GLY A 22 3.07 -8.15 10.25
C GLY A 22 3.98 -9.31 9.83
N ARG A 23 3.66 -10.00 8.72
CA ARG A 23 4.47 -11.11 8.19
C ARG A 23 5.87 -10.63 7.78
N TRP A 24 5.94 -9.50 7.08
CA TRP A 24 7.19 -8.86 6.66
C TRP A 24 8.12 -8.54 7.84
N ALA A 25 7.57 -8.10 8.97
CA ALA A 25 8.32 -7.84 10.19
C ALA A 25 8.80 -9.14 10.86
N THR A 26 7.94 -10.15 10.95
CA THR A 26 8.28 -11.47 11.52
C THR A 26 9.41 -12.14 10.75
N GLU A 27 9.37 -12.13 9.41
CA GLU A 27 10.46 -12.67 8.55
C GLU A 27 11.82 -12.01 8.80
N ARG A 28 11.83 -10.82 9.40
CA ARG A 28 13.04 -10.04 9.73
C ARG A 28 13.40 -10.12 11.21
N ASN A 29 12.75 -11.00 11.98
CA ASN A 29 12.89 -11.09 13.43
C ASN A 29 12.64 -9.74 14.13
N LYS A 30 11.64 -8.98 13.66
CA LYS A 30 11.23 -7.68 14.24
C LYS A 30 9.80 -7.75 14.80
N PRO A 31 9.45 -6.90 15.79
CA PRO A 31 8.09 -6.76 16.27
C PRO A 31 7.13 -6.33 15.16
N ARG A 32 5.84 -6.73 15.22
CA ARG A 32 4.84 -6.37 14.19
C ARG A 32 4.70 -4.86 13.97
N SER A 33 4.87 -4.05 15.02
CA SER A 33 4.87 -2.58 14.94
C SER A 33 5.92 -2.04 13.96
N TYR A 34 7.06 -2.71 13.83
CA TYR A 34 8.09 -2.36 12.85
C TYR A 34 7.59 -2.48 11.41
N GLY A 35 6.76 -3.49 11.13
CA GLY A 35 6.11 -3.65 9.83
C GLY A 35 5.08 -2.55 9.56
N HIS A 36 4.32 -2.14 10.57
CA HIS A 36 3.39 -1.02 10.44
C HIS A 36 4.12 0.29 10.13
N GLN A 37 5.27 0.53 10.76
CA GLN A 37 6.10 1.69 10.48
C GLN A 37 6.61 1.69 9.03
N ALA A 38 7.09 0.55 8.53
CA ALA A 38 7.48 0.39 7.12
C ALA A 38 6.30 0.58 6.15
N GLY A 39 5.09 0.23 6.59
CA GLY A 39 3.85 0.49 5.86
C GLY A 39 3.63 1.98 5.59
N VAL A 40 4.01 2.88 6.50
CA VAL A 40 3.87 4.35 6.30
C VAL A 40 4.70 4.83 5.11
N ASP A 41 5.94 4.36 4.99
CA ASP A 41 6.81 4.74 3.86
C ASP A 41 6.31 4.15 2.55
N THR A 42 5.70 2.96 2.60
CA THR A 42 5.04 2.34 1.45
C THR A 42 3.85 3.17 0.96
N VAL A 43 2.99 3.62 1.88
CA VAL A 43 1.88 4.52 1.56
C VAL A 43 2.36 5.79 0.89
N ARG A 44 3.38 6.45 1.44
CA ARG A 44 3.96 7.67 0.86
C ARG A 44 4.40 7.45 -0.58
N ARG A 45 5.13 6.37 -0.85
CA ARG A 45 5.60 6.03 -2.21
C ARG A 45 4.43 5.79 -3.16
N ILE A 46 3.45 4.99 -2.76
CA ILE A 46 2.26 4.72 -3.58
C ILE A 46 1.51 6.02 -3.89
N THR A 47 1.25 6.86 -2.90
CA THR A 47 0.55 8.13 -3.09
C THR A 47 1.31 9.05 -4.03
N SER A 48 2.64 9.18 -3.89
CA SER A 48 3.47 9.97 -4.80
C SER A 48 3.41 9.45 -6.23
N GLU A 49 3.44 8.14 -6.44
CA GLU A 49 3.33 7.54 -7.77
C GLU A 49 1.93 7.70 -8.37
N CYS A 50 0.86 7.55 -7.58
CA CYS A 50 -0.50 7.83 -8.03
C CYS A 50 -0.65 9.27 -8.53
N VAL A 51 -0.07 10.25 -7.80
CA VAL A 51 -0.06 11.65 -8.23
C VAL A 51 0.72 11.81 -9.53
N ARG A 52 1.93 11.25 -9.62
CA ARG A 52 2.78 11.32 -10.81
C ARG A 52 2.10 10.73 -12.06
N LEU A 53 1.37 9.63 -11.89
CA LEU A 53 0.67 8.92 -12.96
C LEU A 53 -0.72 9.50 -13.27
N GLY A 54 -1.22 10.43 -12.45
CA GLY A 54 -2.51 11.09 -12.67
C GLY A 54 -3.74 10.28 -12.21
N VAL A 55 -3.55 9.27 -11.35
CA VAL A 55 -4.63 8.54 -10.69
C VAL A 55 -5.44 9.50 -9.83
N LYS A 56 -6.76 9.54 -10.02
CA LYS A 56 -7.64 10.55 -9.40
C LYS A 56 -8.09 10.17 -8.00
N PHE A 57 -8.27 8.88 -7.74
CA PHE A 57 -8.75 8.34 -6.48
C PHE A 57 -7.88 7.17 -6.02
N LEU A 58 -7.49 7.18 -4.76
CA LEU A 58 -6.76 6.09 -4.13
C LEU A 58 -7.48 5.72 -2.82
N THR A 59 -7.95 4.48 -2.74
CA THR A 59 -8.52 3.91 -1.51
C THR A 59 -7.51 2.95 -0.90
N LEU A 60 -7.13 3.19 0.35
CA LEU A 60 -6.23 2.31 1.09
C LEU A 60 -7.01 1.65 2.22
N TYR A 61 -7.05 0.33 2.22
CA TYR A 61 -7.66 -0.42 3.32
C TYR A 61 -6.60 -0.67 4.39
N THR A 62 -6.57 0.21 5.39
CA THR A 62 -5.55 0.28 6.44
C THR A 62 -5.96 -0.44 7.72
N PHE A 63 -7.27 -0.55 7.98
CA PHE A 63 -7.84 -1.19 9.15
C PHE A 63 -9.27 -1.65 8.85
N SER A 64 -9.59 -2.90 9.21
CA SER A 64 -10.90 -3.52 9.02
C SER A 64 -11.69 -3.65 10.31
N THR A 65 -13.01 -3.80 10.22
CA THR A 65 -13.87 -4.17 11.35
C THR A 65 -13.42 -5.47 12.02
N GLU A 66 -12.92 -6.43 11.25
CA GLU A 66 -12.42 -7.71 11.76
C GLU A 66 -11.07 -7.56 12.48
N ASN A 67 -10.34 -6.45 12.28
CA ASN A 67 -9.08 -6.20 12.98
C ASN A 67 -9.29 -5.94 14.47
N TRP A 68 -10.48 -5.54 14.92
CA TRP A 68 -10.84 -5.45 16.34
C TRP A 68 -10.78 -6.80 17.06
N ASN A 69 -10.91 -7.92 16.34
CA ASN A 69 -10.83 -9.26 16.90
C ASN A 69 -9.39 -9.80 16.97
N ARG A 70 -8.39 -9.01 16.54
CA ARG A 70 -6.98 -9.40 16.64
C ARG A 70 -6.47 -9.09 18.05
N PRO A 71 -5.71 -10.01 18.67
CA PRO A 71 -5.15 -9.83 20.01
C PRO A 71 -4.13 -8.68 20.08
#